data_AF-A0A7Z9TXT5-F1
#
_entry.id   AF-A0A7Z9TXT5-F1
#
_cell.length_a   1.000
_cell.length_b   1.000
_cell.length_c   1.000
_cell.angle_alpha   90.00
_cell.angle_beta   90.00
_cell.angle_gamma   90.00
#
_symmetry.space_group_name_H-M   'P 1'
#
loop_
_entity.id
_entity.type
_entity.pdbx_description
1 polymer ?
#
loop_
_entity_poly.entity_id
_entity_poly.type
_entity_poly.pdbx_seq_one_letter_code
_entity_poly.pdbx_strand_id
1 'polypeptide(L)'
;MKIRKVQAFGATLCASVVATASADVIFDNIGAMDGSDMVIGNMHASQDFEDAYNVYDIAAVDDFSFSGGTLDSVSFILGGWNGYGGWGGIDGYIVNVYSSIAAAGNNLAGDVLSMTFGSADYNGFWGGENDYMSIDLGGVALGAGDYFISVVPINQYGINGQTGIGMSTIGGDNGYQANPGGGFGFGSTNPTG
;
A
#
# COMPACT_ATOMS: atom_id res chain seq x y z
N MET A 1 -1.08 4.80 -3.71
CA MET A 1 -2.03 3.98 -2.91
C MET A 1 -3.31 4.76 -2.56
N LYS A 2 -4.33 4.15 -1.95
CA LYS A 2 -5.59 4.82 -1.50
C LYS A 2 -5.96 4.38 -0.07
N ILE A 3 -6.21 5.32 0.84
CA ILE A 3 -6.57 5.06 2.24
C ILE A 3 -7.96 5.60 2.53
N ARG A 4 -8.76 4.82 3.28
CA ARG A 4 -10.11 5.20 3.68
C ARG A 4 -10.32 5.05 5.19
N LYS A 5 -11.20 5.88 5.73
CA LYS A 5 -11.85 5.68 7.03
C LYS A 5 -13.36 5.52 6.86
N VAL A 6 -14.00 4.60 7.57
CA VAL A 6 -15.46 4.50 7.62
C VAL A 6 -15.93 5.45 8.71
N GLN A 7 -16.83 6.38 8.38
CA GLN A 7 -17.45 7.19 9.43
C GLN A 7 -18.37 6.30 10.28
N ALA A 8 -17.98 6.05 11.53
CA ALA A 8 -18.86 5.44 12.52
C ALA A 8 -20.01 6.41 12.83
N PHE A 9 -21.23 6.04 12.43
CA PHE A 9 -22.42 6.80 12.82
C PHE A 9 -22.60 6.73 14.35
N GLY A 10 -22.64 7.89 15.01
CA GLY A 10 -23.13 7.99 16.38
C GLY A 10 -24.59 7.57 16.44
N ALA A 11 -24.86 6.36 16.91
CA ALA A 11 -26.23 5.85 17.02
C ALA A 11 -26.98 6.54 18.18
N THR A 12 -27.69 7.61 17.87
CA THR A 12 -28.94 7.94 18.58
C THR A 12 -30.12 7.47 17.74
N LEU A 13 -30.63 6.30 18.16
CA LEU A 13 -32.00 5.76 18.12
C LEU A 13 -32.95 6.07 16.93
N CYS A 14 -33.40 4.95 16.32
CA CYS A 14 -34.70 4.73 15.66
C CYS A 14 -35.06 5.53 14.39
N ALA A 15 -34.71 4.99 13.23
CA ALA A 15 -35.66 4.59 12.19
C ALA A 15 -34.89 3.93 11.04
N SER A 16 -35.46 2.86 10.47
CA SER A 16 -34.91 2.07 9.38
C SER A 16 -34.67 2.91 8.11
N VAL A 17 -33.45 3.39 7.94
CA VAL A 17 -32.84 3.70 6.65
C VAL A 17 -31.50 2.98 6.69
N VAL A 18 -31.28 2.03 5.78
CA VAL A 18 -29.94 1.45 5.58
C VAL A 18 -29.09 2.56 4.98
N ALA A 19 -28.53 3.41 5.84
CA ALA A 19 -27.56 4.40 5.44
C ALA A 19 -26.29 3.65 5.08
N THR A 20 -25.97 3.57 3.79
CA THR A 20 -24.66 3.15 3.32
C THR A 20 -23.66 4.18 3.85
N ALA A 21 -22.82 3.80 4.82
CA ALA A 21 -21.74 4.64 5.27
C ALA A 21 -20.80 4.91 4.08
N SER A 22 -20.68 6.17 3.66
CA SER A 22 -19.62 6.57 2.74
C SER A 22 -18.33 6.60 3.54
N ALA A 23 -17.35 5.79 3.16
CA ALA A 23 -16.01 5.94 3.69
C ALA A 23 -15.44 7.30 3.24
N ASP A 24 -14.82 8.02 4.16
CA ASP A 24 -14.09 9.25 3.86
C ASP A 24 -12.70 8.88 3.35
N VAL A 25 -12.28 9.49 2.25
CA VAL A 25 -11.00 9.19 1.59
C VAL A 25 -9.93 10.08 2.21
N ILE A 26 -8.97 9.46 2.89
CA ILE A 26 -7.87 10.17 3.56
C ILE A 26 -6.78 10.52 2.55
N PHE A 27 -6.47 9.59 1.66
CA PHE A 27 -5.39 9.66 0.69
C PHE A 27 -5.80 8.89 -0.56
N ASP A 28 -5.50 9.43 -1.75
CA ASP A 28 -5.86 8.79 -3.02
C ASP A 28 -4.89 9.13 -4.16
N ASN A 29 -3.93 8.24 -4.35
CA ASN A 29 -3.02 8.14 -5.49
C ASN A 29 -3.37 6.92 -6.36
N ILE A 30 -4.66 6.61 -6.52
CA ILE A 30 -5.13 5.63 -7.52
C ILE A 30 -6.14 6.29 -8.46
N GLY A 31 -7.01 7.15 -7.92
CA GLY A 31 -7.94 7.93 -8.73
C GLY A 31 -9.11 7.10 -9.25
N ALA A 32 -9.47 7.35 -10.50
CA ALA A 32 -10.59 6.73 -11.21
C ALA A 32 -10.41 5.22 -11.41
N MET A 33 -11.52 4.48 -11.33
CA MET A 33 -11.55 3.01 -11.43
C MET A 33 -11.29 2.46 -12.84
N ASP A 34 -11.23 3.32 -13.85
CA ASP A 34 -10.84 2.97 -15.22
C ASP A 34 -9.32 2.99 -15.43
N GLY A 35 -8.55 3.39 -14.41
CA GLY A 35 -7.09 3.44 -14.46
C GLY A 35 -6.53 4.63 -15.24
N SER A 36 -7.35 5.62 -15.62
CA SER A 36 -6.87 6.79 -16.37
C SER A 36 -5.83 7.63 -15.62
N ASP A 37 -5.81 7.52 -14.30
CA ASP A 37 -4.90 8.23 -13.41
C ASP A 37 -3.62 7.43 -13.09
N MET A 38 -3.42 6.26 -13.72
CA MET A 38 -2.24 5.43 -13.53
C MET A 38 -1.19 5.68 -14.62
N VAL A 39 0.08 5.63 -14.26
CA VAL A 39 1.20 5.63 -15.22
C VAL A 39 1.33 4.22 -15.80
N ILE A 40 0.88 4.07 -17.03
CA ILE A 40 0.92 2.80 -17.78
C ILE A 40 2.34 2.23 -17.83
N GLY A 41 2.46 0.94 -17.51
CA GLY A 41 3.74 0.22 -17.51
C GLY A 41 4.79 0.68 -16.49
N ASN A 42 4.45 1.57 -15.54
CA ASN A 42 5.39 2.06 -14.53
C ASN A 42 4.92 1.77 -13.11
N MET A 43 5.81 1.19 -12.31
CA MET A 43 5.54 0.78 -10.94
C MET A 43 6.87 0.68 -10.17
N HIS A 44 6.79 0.80 -8.84
CA HIS A 44 7.96 0.67 -7.97
C HIS A 44 7.98 -0.69 -7.30
N ALA A 45 9.15 -1.33 -7.24
CA ALA A 45 9.32 -2.58 -6.54
C ALA A 45 8.90 -2.45 -5.07
N SER A 46 8.11 -3.41 -4.61
CA SER A 46 7.69 -3.55 -3.22
C SER A 46 7.52 -5.05 -2.97
N GLN A 47 8.33 -5.61 -2.09
CA GLN A 47 8.36 -7.04 -1.81
C GLN A 47 9.20 -7.33 -0.55
N ASP A 48 8.69 -8.24 0.27
CA ASP A 48 9.44 -8.98 1.28
C ASP A 48 9.85 -10.30 0.63
N PHE A 49 11.16 -10.48 0.43
CA PHE A 49 11.74 -11.61 -0.28
C PHE A 49 11.97 -12.79 0.66
N GLU A 50 12.14 -13.99 0.10
CA GLU A 50 12.60 -15.15 0.87
C GLU A 50 13.98 -14.90 1.49
N ASP A 51 14.30 -15.59 2.59
CA ASP A 51 15.54 -15.42 3.37
C ASP A 51 16.83 -15.34 2.52
N ALA A 52 16.89 -16.10 1.42
CA ALA A 52 18.04 -16.11 0.52
C ALA A 52 18.27 -14.77 -0.21
N TYR A 53 17.23 -13.94 -0.32
CA TYR A 53 17.20 -12.66 -1.00
C TYR A 53 16.73 -11.51 -0.10
N ASN A 54 16.72 -11.67 1.23
CA ASN A 54 16.32 -10.64 2.19
C ASN A 54 17.08 -9.30 2.02
N VAL A 55 18.31 -9.32 1.48
CA VAL A 55 19.04 -8.08 1.12
C VAL A 55 18.30 -7.21 0.08
N TYR A 56 17.36 -7.80 -0.65
CA TYR A 56 16.49 -7.16 -1.64
C TYR A 56 15.10 -6.83 -1.10
N ASP A 57 14.85 -6.90 0.21
CA ASP A 57 13.59 -6.40 0.75
C ASP A 57 13.43 -4.92 0.42
N ILE A 58 12.29 -4.58 -0.17
CA ILE A 58 12.03 -3.24 -0.72
C ILE A 58 10.57 -2.84 -0.54
N ALA A 59 10.32 -1.55 -0.38
CA ALA A 59 8.98 -1.00 -0.30
C ALA A 59 8.81 0.20 -1.21
N ALA A 60 7.69 0.25 -1.94
CA ALA A 60 7.14 1.49 -2.47
C ALA A 60 6.41 2.22 -1.34
N VAL A 61 6.74 3.50 -1.14
CA VAL A 61 6.31 4.29 0.02
C VAL A 61 5.68 5.59 -0.45
N ASP A 62 4.46 5.88 0.00
CA ASP A 62 3.79 7.17 -0.21
C ASP A 62 3.71 7.92 1.13
N ASP A 63 3.81 9.24 1.13
CA ASP A 63 3.46 10.08 2.29
C ASP A 63 1.97 10.49 2.26
N PHE A 64 1.41 10.69 3.45
CA PHE A 64 0.06 11.20 3.63
C PHE A 64 -0.07 11.99 4.93
N SER A 65 -0.93 13.01 4.90
CA SER A 65 -1.33 13.76 6.09
C SER A 65 -2.65 13.22 6.64
N PHE A 66 -2.74 13.05 7.95
CA PHE A 66 -3.94 12.54 8.62
C PHE A 66 -4.37 13.43 9.80
N SER A 67 -5.67 13.67 9.90
CA SER A 67 -6.27 14.46 10.99
C SER A 67 -6.50 13.65 12.28
N GLY A 68 -6.14 12.37 12.26
CA GLY A 68 -6.37 11.43 13.37
C GLY A 68 -7.74 10.74 13.27
N GLY A 69 -7.85 9.56 13.89
CA GLY A 69 -9.04 8.72 13.82
C GLY A 69 -8.68 7.26 13.57
N THR A 70 -9.45 6.59 12.70
CA THR A 70 -9.21 5.20 12.30
C THR A 70 -8.74 5.13 10.86
N LEU A 71 -7.87 4.17 10.56
CA LEU A 71 -7.61 3.69 9.19
C LEU A 71 -8.38 2.39 9.01
N ASP A 72 -9.29 2.35 8.05
CA ASP A 72 -10.17 1.20 7.84
C ASP A 72 -9.69 0.32 6.69
N SER A 73 -9.14 0.90 5.63
CA SER A 73 -8.59 0.11 4.53
C SER A 73 -7.46 0.84 3.82
N VAL A 74 -6.54 0.07 3.26
CA VAL A 74 -5.59 0.52 2.25
C VAL A 74 -5.83 -0.25 0.96
N SER A 75 -5.85 0.47 -0.16
CA SER A 75 -5.92 -0.11 -1.50
C SER A 75 -4.69 0.29 -2.32
N PHE A 76 -4.29 -0.58 -3.24
CA PHE A 76 -3.08 -0.44 -4.03
C PHE A 76 -3.23 -1.18 -5.37
N ILE A 77 -2.42 -0.79 -6.35
CA ILE A 77 -2.36 -1.45 -7.65
C ILE A 77 -1.14 -2.36 -7.65
N LEU A 78 -1.36 -3.68 -7.66
CA LEU A 78 -0.33 -4.71 -7.58
C LEU A 78 0.02 -5.23 -8.97
N GLY A 79 1.28 -5.12 -9.36
CA GLY A 79 1.83 -5.71 -10.57
C GLY A 79 3.13 -6.44 -10.28
N GLY A 80 3.86 -6.80 -11.33
CA GLY A 80 5.17 -7.43 -11.17
C GLY A 80 5.92 -7.72 -12.45
N TRP A 81 7.12 -8.28 -12.29
CA TRP A 81 8.07 -8.61 -13.34
C TRP A 81 8.69 -9.99 -13.13
N ASN A 82 9.58 -10.39 -14.04
CA ASN A 82 10.49 -11.53 -13.86
C ASN A 82 9.77 -12.85 -13.53
N GLY A 83 8.64 -13.11 -14.20
CA GLY A 83 7.84 -14.31 -13.98
C GLY A 83 6.70 -14.15 -12.98
N TYR A 84 6.33 -12.92 -12.62
CA TYR A 84 5.15 -12.64 -11.80
C TYR A 84 3.90 -13.34 -12.35
N GLY A 85 3.33 -14.24 -11.55
CA GLY A 85 2.23 -15.12 -11.92
C GLY A 85 0.84 -14.56 -11.56
N GLY A 86 0.77 -13.37 -10.96
CA GLY A 86 -0.46 -12.71 -10.56
C GLY A 86 -0.71 -12.72 -9.05
N TRP A 87 -1.73 -11.97 -8.63
CA TRP A 87 -2.04 -11.70 -7.22
C TRP A 87 -2.35 -12.95 -6.39
N GLY A 88 -2.89 -14.01 -7.01
CA GLY A 88 -3.25 -15.25 -6.33
C GLY A 88 -2.06 -16.09 -5.86
N GLY A 89 -0.84 -15.75 -6.29
CA GLY A 89 0.41 -16.40 -5.87
C GLY A 89 1.16 -15.68 -4.74
N ILE A 90 0.61 -14.59 -4.20
CA ILE A 90 1.20 -13.84 -3.08
C ILE A 90 0.92 -14.55 -1.75
N ASP A 91 1.95 -14.73 -0.92
CA ASP A 91 1.84 -15.45 0.36
C ASP A 91 1.22 -14.59 1.48
N GLY A 92 1.31 -13.27 1.36
CA GLY A 92 0.72 -12.32 2.29
C GLY A 92 1.13 -10.88 2.01
N TYR A 93 0.76 -9.97 2.90
CA TYR A 93 1.07 -8.55 2.78
C TYR A 93 1.43 -7.96 4.14
N ILE A 94 2.37 -7.04 4.17
CA ILE A 94 2.69 -6.23 5.33
C ILE A 94 2.32 -4.77 5.02
N VAL A 95 1.41 -4.21 5.81
CA VAL A 95 1.09 -2.78 5.76
C VAL A 95 1.88 -2.09 6.85
N ASN A 96 2.68 -1.10 6.48
CA ASN A 96 3.50 -0.35 7.42
C ASN A 96 3.17 1.13 7.38
N VAL A 97 3.16 1.77 8.54
CA VAL A 97 3.16 3.22 8.68
C VAL A 97 4.44 3.64 9.40
N TYR A 98 5.13 4.61 8.83
CA TYR A 98 6.39 5.14 9.33
C TYR A 98 6.25 6.60 9.74
N SER A 99 6.99 7.00 10.76
CA SER A 99 7.10 8.40 11.19
C SER A 99 7.94 9.26 10.23
N SER A 100 8.79 8.61 9.43
CA SER A 100 9.68 9.26 8.47
C SER A 100 10.15 8.28 7.39
N ILE A 101 10.59 8.81 6.25
CA ILE A 101 11.19 7.98 5.21
C ILE A 101 12.49 7.29 5.67
N ALA A 102 13.23 7.91 6.60
CA ALA A 102 14.43 7.31 7.18
C ALA A 102 14.10 6.05 8.01
N ALA A 103 12.94 6.01 8.68
CA ALA A 103 12.50 4.82 9.39
C ALA A 103 12.20 3.66 8.42
N ALA A 104 11.53 3.93 7.30
CA ALA A 104 11.31 2.92 6.26
C ALA A 104 12.64 2.37 5.70
N GLY A 105 13.61 3.25 5.46
CA GLY A 105 14.95 2.88 4.98
C GLY A 105 15.81 2.07 5.96
N ASN A 106 15.39 1.86 7.21
CA ASN A 106 16.16 1.11 8.20
C ASN A 106 15.83 -0.39 8.25
N ASN A 107 14.55 -0.79 8.23
CA ASN A 107 14.17 -2.20 8.39
C ASN A 107 12.77 -2.61 7.87
N LEU A 108 12.11 -1.82 7.01
CA LEU A 108 10.74 -2.03 6.52
C LEU A 108 9.65 -2.31 7.57
N ALA A 109 9.96 -2.36 8.86
CA ALA A 109 8.99 -2.49 9.94
C ALA A 109 8.52 -1.09 10.35
N GLY A 110 7.25 -0.78 10.10
CA GLY A 110 6.68 0.51 10.46
C GLY A 110 6.84 0.82 11.96
N ASP A 111 7.51 1.93 12.28
CA ASP A 111 7.75 2.37 13.67
C ASP A 111 6.50 3.00 14.30
N VAL A 112 5.50 3.33 13.48
CA VAL A 112 4.18 3.81 13.93
C VAL A 112 3.15 2.68 13.91
N LEU A 113 3.12 1.88 12.85
CA LEU A 113 2.23 0.73 12.70
C LEU A 113 2.88 -0.31 11.77
N SER A 114 2.78 -1.59 12.11
CA SER A 114 3.13 -2.69 11.21
C SER A 114 2.14 -3.83 11.40
N MET A 115 1.46 -4.22 10.32
CA MET A 115 0.38 -5.22 10.34
C MET A 115 0.58 -6.22 9.20
N THR A 116 0.49 -7.51 9.52
CA THR A 116 0.60 -8.60 8.54
C THR A 116 -0.77 -9.20 8.24
N PHE A 117 -1.03 -9.44 6.96
CA PHE A 117 -2.28 -10.00 6.44
C PHE A 117 -1.96 -11.21 5.57
N GLY A 118 -2.75 -12.27 5.70
CA GLY A 118 -2.59 -13.48 4.86
C GLY A 118 -3.18 -13.35 3.46
N SER A 119 -3.94 -12.29 3.18
CA SER A 119 -4.56 -12.05 1.88
C SER A 119 -4.96 -10.58 1.70
N ALA A 120 -5.25 -10.21 0.46
CA ALA A 120 -5.90 -8.95 0.07
C ALA A 120 -7.08 -9.24 -0.87
N ASP A 121 -8.08 -8.38 -0.86
CA ASP A 121 -9.28 -8.49 -1.70
C ASP A 121 -9.02 -7.92 -3.10
N TYR A 122 -9.20 -8.76 -4.11
CA TYR A 122 -9.12 -8.36 -5.52
C TYR A 122 -10.42 -7.68 -5.99
N ASN A 123 -10.29 -6.55 -6.68
CA ASN A 123 -11.42 -5.86 -7.29
C ASN A 123 -11.50 -6.09 -8.80
N GLY A 124 -12.36 -7.03 -9.21
CA GLY A 124 -12.60 -7.36 -10.62
C GLY A 124 -13.35 -6.32 -11.46
N PHE A 125 -13.71 -5.16 -10.88
CA PHE A 125 -14.27 -4.02 -11.62
C PHE A 125 -13.20 -3.00 -12.03
N TRP A 126 -11.94 -3.20 -11.64
CA TRP A 126 -10.84 -2.36 -12.08
C TRP A 126 -10.65 -2.44 -13.60
N GLY A 127 -10.64 -1.29 -14.25
CA GLY A 127 -10.50 -1.16 -15.71
C GLY A 127 -9.08 -0.84 -16.18
N GLY A 128 -8.15 -0.56 -15.25
CA GLY A 128 -6.76 -0.25 -15.56
C GLY A 128 -5.85 -1.48 -15.68
N GLU A 129 -4.57 -1.24 -15.93
CA GLU A 129 -3.54 -2.29 -15.87
C GLU A 129 -3.30 -2.76 -14.42
N ASN A 130 -2.73 -3.96 -14.28
CA ASN A 130 -2.41 -4.60 -13.01
C ASN A 130 -3.65 -4.84 -12.12
N ASP A 131 -3.43 -5.30 -10.89
CA ASP A 131 -4.52 -5.76 -10.02
C ASP A 131 -4.85 -4.72 -8.95
N TYR A 132 -6.11 -4.26 -8.90
CA TYR A 132 -6.58 -3.46 -7.78
C TYR A 132 -6.84 -4.36 -6.58
N MET A 133 -6.05 -4.14 -5.53
CA MET A 133 -6.10 -4.90 -4.27
C MET A 133 -6.54 -4.01 -3.12
N SER A 134 -7.20 -4.59 -2.12
CA SER A 134 -7.61 -3.89 -0.88
C SER A 134 -7.34 -4.75 0.35
N ILE A 135 -6.91 -4.11 1.44
CA ILE A 135 -6.70 -4.75 2.74
C ILE A 135 -7.55 -4.00 3.76
N ASP A 136 -8.40 -4.74 4.47
CA ASP A 136 -9.14 -4.26 5.64
C ASP A 136 -8.20 -4.17 6.84
N LEU A 137 -7.99 -2.96 7.34
CA LEU A 137 -7.13 -2.65 8.49
C LEU A 137 -7.88 -2.77 9.82
N GLY A 138 -9.17 -3.09 9.80
CA GLY A 138 -9.98 -3.30 10.99
C GLY A 138 -10.23 -2.05 11.83
N GLY A 139 -10.10 -0.86 11.24
CA GLY A 139 -10.32 0.41 11.92
C GLY A 139 -9.23 0.77 12.93
N VAL A 140 -7.96 0.47 12.62
CA VAL A 140 -6.83 0.75 13.50
C VAL A 140 -6.71 2.24 13.80
N ALA A 141 -6.57 2.59 15.08
CA ALA A 141 -6.44 3.98 15.50
C ALA A 141 -5.07 4.56 15.12
N LEU A 142 -5.06 5.75 14.53
CA LEU A 142 -3.86 6.52 14.24
C LEU A 142 -4.07 7.98 14.68
N GLY A 143 -3.04 8.57 15.30
CA GLY A 143 -3.03 9.97 15.71
C GLY A 143 -3.03 10.92 14.50
N ALA A 144 -3.26 12.21 14.77
CA ALA A 144 -3.03 13.22 13.75
C ALA A 144 -1.52 13.38 13.49
N GLY A 145 -1.14 13.55 12.22
CA GLY A 145 0.25 13.71 11.83
C GLY A 145 0.48 13.52 10.33
N ASP A 146 1.73 13.74 9.93
CA ASP A 146 2.23 13.40 8.62
C ASP A 146 3.01 12.09 8.72
N TYR A 147 2.69 11.15 7.84
CA TYR A 147 3.19 9.78 7.89
C TYR A 147 3.60 9.30 6.51
N PHE A 148 4.33 8.20 6.51
CA PHE A 148 4.63 7.43 5.30
C PHE A 148 3.96 6.06 5.41
N ILE A 149 3.46 5.53 4.30
CA ILE A 149 2.80 4.22 4.24
C ILE A 149 3.43 3.36 3.17
N SER A 150 3.53 2.06 3.42
CA SER A 150 3.84 1.05 2.41
C SER A 150 2.91 -0.15 2.51
N VAL A 151 2.74 -0.83 1.37
CA VAL A 151 2.23 -2.20 1.30
C VAL A 151 3.31 -3.06 0.67
N VAL A 152 3.78 -4.05 1.41
CA VAL A 152 4.89 -4.94 1.04
C VAL A 152 4.33 -6.36 0.88
N PRO A 153 4.12 -6.85 -0.35
CA PRO A 153 3.78 -8.25 -0.60
C PRO A 153 4.88 -9.19 -0.10
N ILE A 154 4.51 -10.25 0.62
CA ILE A 154 5.38 -11.37 0.94
C ILE A 154 5.32 -12.32 -0.24
N ASN A 155 6.42 -12.43 -0.98
CA ASN A 155 6.43 -13.15 -2.25
C ASN A 155 7.78 -13.81 -2.49
N GLN A 156 7.78 -15.09 -2.85
CA GLN A 156 9.00 -15.81 -3.17
C GLN A 156 9.41 -15.55 -4.61
N TYR A 157 10.56 -14.90 -4.80
CA TYR A 157 11.04 -14.50 -6.12
C TYR A 157 11.24 -15.70 -7.04
N GLY A 158 11.83 -16.78 -6.53
CA GLY A 158 12.04 -18.01 -7.31
C GLY A 158 10.75 -18.71 -7.78
N ILE A 159 9.59 -18.38 -7.20
CA ILE A 159 8.31 -19.04 -7.49
C ILE A 159 7.37 -18.15 -8.28
N ASN A 160 7.20 -16.89 -7.85
CA ASN A 160 6.18 -15.98 -8.36
C ASN A 160 6.77 -14.61 -8.76
N GLY A 161 8.04 -14.57 -9.14
CA GLY A 161 8.71 -13.39 -9.68
C GLY A 161 8.80 -12.22 -8.71
N GLN A 162 8.90 -11.01 -9.24
CA GLN A 162 9.03 -9.78 -8.43
C GLN A 162 7.74 -8.97 -8.45
N THR A 163 7.33 -8.42 -7.31
CA THR A 163 6.15 -7.55 -7.20
C THR A 163 6.49 -6.06 -7.22
N GLY A 164 5.50 -5.25 -7.62
CA GLY A 164 5.56 -3.80 -7.59
C GLY A 164 4.21 -3.16 -7.31
N ILE A 165 4.25 -1.91 -6.86
CA ILE A 165 3.09 -1.05 -6.61
C ILE A 165 3.04 0.02 -7.70
N GLY A 166 1.90 0.12 -8.37
CA GLY A 166 1.67 1.03 -9.50
C GLY A 166 1.84 2.50 -9.14
N MET A 167 2.35 3.27 -10.11
CA MET A 167 2.47 4.73 -10.02
C MET A 167 1.24 5.42 -10.58
N SER A 168 0.89 6.57 -10.00
CA SER A 168 -0.20 7.42 -10.49
C SER A 168 0.31 8.72 -11.11
N THR A 169 -0.49 9.32 -12.00
CA THR A 169 -0.32 10.68 -12.52
C THR A 169 -0.96 11.73 -11.62
N ILE A 170 -1.55 11.29 -10.51
CA ILE A 170 -2.15 12.10 -9.46
C ILE A 170 -1.42 11.85 -8.15
N GLY A 171 -1.57 12.77 -7.19
CA GLY A 171 -0.66 12.83 -6.04
C GLY A 171 0.56 13.69 -6.38
N GLY A 172 1.29 14.13 -5.36
CA GLY A 172 2.59 14.79 -5.61
C GLY A 172 3.61 13.77 -6.09
N ASP A 173 4.73 14.24 -6.66
CA ASP A 173 5.94 13.41 -6.87
C ASP A 173 6.67 13.21 -5.53
N ASN A 174 5.96 12.69 -4.53
CA ASN A 174 6.40 12.56 -3.14
C ASN A 174 6.56 11.10 -2.69
N GLY A 175 6.51 10.16 -3.64
CA GLY A 175 6.81 8.75 -3.40
C GLY A 175 8.31 8.46 -3.22
N TYR A 176 8.60 7.33 -2.59
CA TYR A 176 9.94 6.81 -2.35
C TYR A 176 10.00 5.30 -2.54
N GLN A 177 11.21 4.78 -2.80
CA GLN A 177 11.56 3.38 -2.57
C GLN A 177 12.46 3.26 -1.35
N ALA A 178 12.07 2.44 -0.38
CA ALA A 178 12.89 2.10 0.78
C ALA A 178 13.51 0.71 0.60
N ASN A 179 14.82 0.60 0.80
CA ASN A 179 15.65 -0.58 0.50
C ASN A 179 16.67 -0.76 1.64
N PRO A 180 16.25 -1.21 2.83
CA PRO A 180 17.12 -1.26 4.00
C PRO A 180 18.30 -2.23 3.85
N GLY A 181 18.11 -3.32 3.10
CA GLY A 181 19.18 -4.28 2.81
C GLY A 181 20.22 -3.75 1.82
N GLY A 182 19.88 -2.72 1.03
CA GLY A 182 20.77 -2.13 0.06
C GLY A 182 20.90 -2.90 -1.26
N GLY A 183 20.17 -4.00 -1.45
CA GLY A 183 20.27 -4.91 -2.60
C GLY A 183 20.08 -4.24 -3.97
N PHE A 184 19.27 -3.17 -4.04
CA PHE A 184 19.03 -2.44 -5.28
C PHE A 184 20.05 -1.34 -5.61
N GLY A 185 21.02 -1.07 -4.74
CA GLY A 185 22.17 -0.20 -5.06
C GLY A 185 21.91 1.32 -5.08
N PHE A 186 20.71 1.80 -4.76
CA PHE A 186 20.39 3.24 -4.66
C PHE A 186 20.47 3.81 -3.23
N GLY A 187 21.06 3.07 -2.29
CA GLY A 187 21.07 3.43 -0.87
C GLY A 187 19.80 2.97 -0.15
N SER A 188 19.62 3.47 1.08
CA SER A 188 18.50 3.07 1.95
C SER A 188 17.15 3.59 1.46
N THR A 189 17.14 4.73 0.79
CA THR A 189 15.92 5.36 0.25
C THR A 189 16.24 6.10 -1.04
N ASN A 190 15.30 6.11 -1.98
CA ASN A 190 15.38 6.90 -3.21
C ASN A 190 14.02 7.53 -3.52
N PRO A 191 13.92 8.84 -3.78
CA PRO A 191 12.71 9.46 -4.30
C PRO A 191 12.30 8.82 -5.63
N THR A 192 10.99 8.74 -5.89
CA THR A 192 10.46 8.11 -7.11
C THR A 192 10.10 9.08 -8.24
N GLY A 193 10.43 10.37 -8.07
CA GLY A 193 10.27 11.42 -9.08
C GLY A 193 11.38 11.47 -10.12
#